data_AF-A0A838DLC0-F1
#
_entry.id   AF-A0A838DLC0-F1
#
_cell.length_a   1.000
_cell.length_b   1.000
_cell.length_c   1.000
_cell.angle_alpha   90.00
_cell.angle_beta   90.00
_cell.angle_gamma   90.00
#
_symmetry.space_group_name_H-M   'P 1'
#
loop_
_entity.id
_entity.type
_entity.pdbx_description
1 polymer ?
#
loop_
_entity_poly.entity_id
_entity_poly.type
_entity_poly.pdbx_seq_one_letter_code
_entity_poly.pdbx_strand_id
1 'polypeptide(L)'
;MQLASAALKRLFLILVLVVIAGVSGGYLYWTWKRPLPPRGGVYYFQRAELPVPSFRQGDDKWRADALGGVPENGTLGSAGCAVAAAAMVFQSYGIDIDPQQLNWFLTETGGYTEQGWLYWERAAWWAPDRVRHVYEDLPSYQLIDSNLARGNPVIVRVRYSSGITHFVVIAGKQGF
;
A
#
# COMPACT_ATOMS: atom_id res chain seq x y z
N MET A 1 54.31 30.49 1.04
CA MET A 1 54.11 29.02 0.89
C MET A 1 53.16 28.41 1.93
N GLN A 2 53.20 28.78 3.21
CA GLN A 2 52.33 28.21 4.27
C GLN A 2 50.82 28.49 4.11
N LEU A 3 50.42 29.69 3.65
CA LEU A 3 49.00 30.06 3.50
C LEU A 3 48.27 29.23 2.42
N ALA A 4 48.96 28.91 1.31
CA ALA A 4 48.41 28.06 0.24
C ALA A 4 48.19 26.61 0.70
N SER A 5 49.06 26.08 1.55
CA SER A 5 48.92 24.72 2.13
C SER A 5 47.72 24.62 3.08
N ALA A 6 47.45 25.65 3.88
CA ALA A 6 46.30 25.70 4.77
C ALA A 6 44.97 25.81 3.99
N ALA A 7 44.94 26.62 2.94
CA ALA A 7 43.77 26.74 2.06
C ALA A 7 43.48 25.40 1.33
N LEU A 8 44.51 24.72 0.83
CA LEU A 8 44.36 23.42 0.17
C LEU A 8 43.85 22.33 1.12
N LYS A 9 44.35 22.30 2.37
CA LYS A 9 43.86 21.38 3.41
C LYS A 9 42.40 21.65 3.78
N ARG A 10 42.00 22.92 3.87
CA ARG A 10 40.59 23.30 4.11
C ARG A 10 39.70 22.89 2.96
N LEU A 11 40.12 23.12 1.71
CA LEU A 11 39.36 22.72 0.52
C LEU A 11 39.22 21.19 0.44
N PHE A 12 40.29 20.45 0.75
CA PHE A 12 40.27 18.99 0.83
C PHE A 12 39.29 18.49 1.91
N LEU A 13 39.32 19.07 3.11
CA LEU A 13 38.38 18.72 4.17
C LEU A 13 36.93 19.02 3.78
N ILE A 14 36.66 20.17 3.14
CA ILE A 14 35.33 20.52 2.64
C ILE A 14 34.88 19.49 1.58
N LEU A 15 35.75 19.13 0.63
CA LEU A 15 35.44 18.13 -0.39
C LEU A 15 35.09 16.77 0.24
N VAL A 16 35.88 16.31 1.22
CA VAL A 16 35.62 15.05 1.94
C VAL A 16 34.27 15.10 2.66
N LEU A 17 33.95 16.20 3.34
CA LEU A 17 32.66 16.37 4.03
C LEU A 17 31.48 16.38 3.04
N VAL A 18 31.63 17.01 1.87
CA VAL A 18 30.61 17.00 0.80
C VAL A 18 30.41 15.58 0.26
N VAL A 19 31.48 14.82 0.05
CA VAL A 19 31.38 13.42 -0.40
C VAL A 19 30.69 12.56 0.66
N ILE A 20 31.05 12.69 1.94
CA ILE A 20 30.40 11.96 3.03
C ILE A 20 28.92 12.32 3.12
N ALA A 21 28.56 13.60 3.02
CA ALA A 21 27.17 14.03 3.03
C ALA A 21 26.40 13.50 1.81
N GLY A 22 27.00 13.51 0.62
CA GLY A 22 26.41 12.97 -0.60
C GLY A 22 26.20 11.45 -0.52
N VAL A 23 27.19 10.69 -0.04
CA VAL A 23 27.08 9.24 0.16
C VAL A 23 26.04 8.91 1.23
N SER A 24 26.05 9.63 2.36
CA SER A 24 25.08 9.43 3.45
C SER A 24 23.67 9.78 3.00
N GLY A 25 23.49 10.90 2.29
CA GLY A 25 22.21 11.30 1.71
C GLY A 25 21.70 10.29 0.68
N GLY A 26 22.58 9.80 -0.20
CA GLY A 26 22.24 8.75 -1.16
C GLY A 26 21.87 7.42 -0.49
N TYR A 27 22.60 7.02 0.56
CA TYR A 27 22.31 5.82 1.34
C TYR A 27 20.97 5.93 2.08
N LEU A 28 20.72 7.06 2.73
CA LEU A 28 19.45 7.34 3.42
C LEU A 28 18.28 7.36 2.43
N TYR A 29 18.44 8.03 1.29
CA TYR A 29 17.42 8.05 0.24
C TYR A 29 17.11 6.64 -0.29
N TRP A 30 18.17 5.85 -0.55
CA TRP A 30 18.03 4.50 -1.09
C TRP A 30 17.43 3.51 -0.10
N THR A 31 17.74 3.65 1.19
CA THR A 31 17.18 2.80 2.25
C THR A 31 15.74 3.18 2.62
N TRP A 32 15.42 4.47 2.58
CA TRP A 32 14.08 4.99 2.86
C TRP A 32 13.01 4.40 1.92
N LYS A 33 13.31 4.27 0.63
CA LYS A 33 12.33 3.84 -0.39
C LYS A 33 12.21 2.33 -0.57
N ARG A 34 12.82 1.50 0.28
CA ARG A 34 12.83 0.05 0.07
C ARG A 34 11.49 -0.62 0.42
N PRO A 35 11.11 -1.68 -0.32
CA PRO A 35 10.06 -2.58 0.12
C PRO A 35 10.38 -3.15 1.50
N LEU A 36 9.36 -3.27 2.35
CA LEU A 36 9.49 -4.05 3.57
C LEU A 36 9.68 -5.53 3.22
N PRO A 37 10.59 -6.25 3.90
CA PRO A 37 10.60 -7.69 3.85
C PRO A 37 9.23 -8.28 4.25
N PRO A 38 8.90 -9.52 3.84
CA PRO A 38 7.65 -10.15 4.24
C PRO A 38 7.55 -10.55 5.72
N ARG A 39 8.62 -10.37 6.51
CA ARG A 39 8.74 -10.76 7.92
C ARG A 39 9.47 -9.68 8.71
N GLY A 40 8.91 -9.27 9.85
CA GLY A 40 9.53 -8.30 10.74
C GLY A 40 8.53 -7.61 11.69
N GLY A 41 8.95 -6.53 12.33
CA GLY A 41 8.11 -5.85 13.33
C GLY A 41 8.08 -6.57 14.68
N VAL A 42 7.00 -6.37 15.42
CA VAL A 42 6.79 -6.98 16.74
C VAL A 42 6.48 -8.46 16.59
N TYR A 43 7.01 -9.30 17.47
CA TYR A 43 6.71 -10.74 17.48
C TYR A 43 5.32 -11.02 18.05
N TYR A 44 4.51 -11.77 17.32
CA TYR A 44 3.18 -12.22 17.76
C TYR A 44 3.27 -13.64 18.32
N PHE A 45 3.25 -13.76 19.66
CA PHE A 45 3.28 -15.06 20.36
C PHE A 45 2.03 -15.91 20.10
N GLN A 46 0.88 -15.25 19.91
CA GLN A 46 -0.37 -15.86 19.48
C GLN A 46 -0.71 -15.34 18.09
N ARG A 47 -1.30 -16.20 17.26
CA ARG A 47 -1.79 -15.80 15.93
C ARG A 47 -2.89 -14.76 16.12
N ALA A 48 -2.67 -13.55 15.63
CA ALA A 48 -3.74 -12.59 15.41
C ALA A 48 -4.38 -12.91 14.06
N GLU A 49 -5.69 -13.09 14.04
CA GLU A 49 -6.44 -13.37 12.82
C GLU A 49 -7.79 -12.66 12.91
N LEU A 50 -8.03 -11.81 11.92
CA LEU A 50 -9.24 -11.04 11.75
C LEU A 50 -10.15 -11.79 10.77
N PRO A 51 -11.49 -11.76 10.95
CA PRO A 51 -12.44 -12.48 10.11
C PRO A 51 -12.63 -11.76 8.77
N VAL A 52 -11.57 -11.69 7.97
CA VAL A 52 -11.58 -11.08 6.64
C VAL A 52 -11.98 -12.17 5.63
N PRO A 53 -13.09 -12.01 4.90
CA PRO A 53 -13.49 -12.96 3.87
C PRO A 53 -12.51 -12.91 2.70
N SER A 54 -12.48 -13.96 1.88
CA SER A 54 -11.62 -14.01 0.71
C SER A 54 -12.43 -13.78 -0.57
N PHE A 55 -12.23 -12.62 -1.20
CA PHE A 55 -12.73 -12.33 -2.54
C PHE A 55 -11.62 -12.48 -3.58
N ARG A 56 -11.92 -13.23 -4.64
CA ARG A 56 -11.03 -13.37 -5.79
C ARG A 56 -11.43 -12.35 -6.84
N GLN A 57 -10.52 -11.46 -7.25
CA GLN A 57 -10.83 -10.51 -8.34
C GLN A 57 -11.27 -11.23 -9.63
N GLY A 58 -10.78 -12.46 -9.85
CA GLY A 58 -11.09 -13.30 -10.99
C GLY A 58 -12.30 -14.23 -10.84
N ASP A 59 -13.14 -14.01 -9.83
CA ASP A 59 -14.41 -14.75 -9.65
C ASP A 59 -15.35 -14.55 -10.84
N ASP A 60 -16.02 -15.61 -11.27
CA ASP A 60 -16.90 -15.60 -12.45
C ASP A 60 -18.04 -14.61 -12.35
N LYS A 61 -18.49 -14.26 -11.13
CA LYS A 61 -19.57 -13.29 -10.90
C LYS A 61 -19.22 -11.90 -11.44
N TRP A 62 -17.95 -11.49 -11.39
CA TRP A 62 -17.55 -10.10 -11.67
C TRP A 62 -16.28 -9.94 -12.50
N ARG A 63 -15.54 -11.02 -12.77
CA ARG A 63 -14.26 -10.96 -13.52
C ARG A 63 -14.36 -10.26 -14.87
N ALA A 64 -15.53 -10.26 -15.48
CA ALA A 64 -15.77 -9.71 -16.82
C ALA A 64 -16.19 -8.23 -16.78
N ASP A 65 -16.55 -7.68 -15.62
CA ASP A 65 -16.99 -6.29 -15.50
C ASP A 65 -15.83 -5.34 -15.79
N ALA A 66 -16.10 -4.33 -16.62
CA ALA A 66 -15.13 -3.27 -16.91
C ALA A 66 -14.77 -2.52 -15.62
N LEU A 67 -13.47 -2.35 -15.37
CA LEU A 67 -12.98 -1.63 -14.20
C LEU A 67 -13.34 -0.15 -14.34
N GLY A 68 -14.13 0.37 -13.40
CA GLY A 68 -14.64 1.73 -13.49
C GLY A 68 -15.63 1.97 -14.64
N GLY A 69 -16.16 0.92 -15.26
CA GLY A 69 -17.05 1.05 -16.43
C GLY A 69 -16.34 1.48 -17.72
N VAL A 70 -15.00 1.50 -17.71
CA VAL A 70 -14.15 1.93 -18.84
C VAL A 70 -13.38 0.70 -19.36
N PRO A 71 -13.71 0.16 -20.55
CA PRO A 71 -13.07 -1.03 -21.09
C PRO A 71 -11.54 -0.95 -21.22
N GLU A 72 -11.00 0.25 -21.47
CA GLU A 72 -9.58 0.52 -21.64
C GLU A 72 -8.79 0.28 -20.34
N ASN A 73 -9.45 0.38 -19.18
CA ASN A 73 -8.86 0.08 -17.87
C ASN A 73 -8.80 -1.43 -17.57
N GLY A 74 -9.31 -2.26 -18.50
CA GLY A 74 -9.45 -3.70 -18.34
C GLY A 74 -10.68 -4.08 -17.50
N THR A 75 -10.64 -5.27 -16.91
CA THR A 75 -11.75 -5.79 -16.11
C THR A 75 -11.38 -5.95 -14.63
N LEU A 76 -12.35 -6.19 -13.77
CA LEU A 76 -12.08 -6.61 -12.39
C LEU A 76 -11.20 -7.87 -12.35
N GLY A 77 -11.41 -8.81 -13.26
CA GLY A 77 -10.60 -10.02 -13.37
C GLY A 77 -9.12 -9.74 -13.65
N SER A 78 -8.81 -8.76 -14.51
CA SER A 78 -7.43 -8.44 -14.89
C SER A 78 -6.75 -7.44 -13.95
N ALA A 79 -7.48 -6.48 -13.40
CA ALA A 79 -6.92 -5.32 -12.69
C ALA A 79 -7.63 -4.95 -11.37
N GLY A 80 -8.69 -5.66 -10.97
CA GLY A 80 -9.54 -5.33 -9.81
C GLY A 80 -8.99 -5.67 -8.43
N CYS A 81 -7.69 -5.92 -8.25
CA CYS A 81 -7.12 -6.32 -6.96
C CYS A 81 -7.40 -5.32 -5.82
N ALA A 82 -7.31 -4.01 -6.10
CA ALA A 82 -7.59 -2.97 -5.11
C ALA A 82 -9.08 -2.95 -4.71
N VAL A 83 -9.99 -3.11 -5.67
CA VAL A 83 -11.44 -3.16 -5.43
C VAL A 83 -11.80 -4.39 -4.58
N ALA A 84 -11.27 -5.56 -4.94
CA ALA A 84 -11.48 -6.78 -4.17
C ALA A 84 -10.93 -6.65 -2.74
N ALA A 85 -9.73 -6.08 -2.58
CA ALA A 85 -9.14 -5.84 -1.26
C ALA A 85 -9.98 -4.88 -0.40
N ALA A 86 -10.47 -3.79 -0.98
CA ALA A 86 -11.35 -2.86 -0.30
C ALA A 86 -12.67 -3.55 0.13
N ALA A 87 -13.32 -4.30 -0.77
CA ALA A 87 -14.54 -5.04 -0.45
C ALA A 87 -14.34 -6.06 0.69
N MET A 88 -13.21 -6.76 0.72
CA MET A 88 -12.85 -7.66 1.83
C MET A 88 -12.75 -6.92 3.17
N VAL A 89 -12.17 -5.71 3.18
CA VAL A 89 -12.08 -4.87 4.39
C VAL A 89 -13.48 -4.40 4.83
N PHE A 90 -14.33 -3.95 3.90
CA PHE A 90 -15.72 -3.60 4.22
C PHE A 90 -16.47 -4.76 4.88
N GLN A 91 -16.38 -5.95 4.30
CA GLN A 91 -17.09 -7.11 4.82
C GLN A 91 -16.52 -7.59 6.17
N SER A 92 -15.21 -7.40 6.42
CA SER A 92 -14.62 -7.64 7.75
C SER A 92 -15.18 -6.71 8.84
N TYR A 93 -15.66 -5.51 8.46
CA TYR A 93 -16.35 -4.60 9.36
C TYR A 93 -17.86 -4.89 9.47
N GLY A 94 -18.37 -5.94 8.82
CA GLY A 94 -19.79 -6.28 8.79
C GLY A 94 -20.60 -5.36 7.87
N ILE A 95 -20.01 -4.92 6.76
CA ILE A 95 -20.70 -4.19 5.69
C ILE A 95 -20.82 -5.14 4.50
N ASP A 96 -22.04 -5.52 4.18
CA ASP A 96 -22.29 -6.48 3.11
C ASP A 96 -22.14 -5.81 1.74
N ILE A 97 -20.94 -5.94 1.17
CA ILE A 97 -20.59 -5.44 -0.15
C ILE A 97 -19.59 -6.39 -0.80
N ASP A 98 -19.80 -6.69 -2.08
CA ASP A 98 -18.88 -7.48 -2.89
C ASP A 98 -18.07 -6.59 -3.87
N PRO A 99 -17.05 -7.16 -4.56
CA PRO A 99 -16.23 -6.38 -5.48
C PRO A 99 -17.00 -5.75 -6.65
N GLN A 100 -18.11 -6.37 -7.10
CA GLN A 100 -18.93 -5.85 -8.18
C GLN A 100 -19.72 -4.62 -7.74
N GLN A 101 -20.41 -4.72 -6.61
CA GLN A 101 -21.15 -3.61 -6.03
C GLN A 101 -20.24 -2.42 -5.75
N LEU A 102 -19.03 -2.68 -5.20
CA LEU A 102 -18.06 -1.63 -4.96
C LEU A 102 -17.55 -1.00 -6.27
N ASN A 103 -17.31 -1.80 -7.32
CA ASN A 103 -16.90 -1.29 -8.62
C ASN A 103 -17.93 -0.33 -9.22
N TRP A 104 -19.21 -0.72 -9.21
CA TRP A 104 -20.30 0.11 -9.73
C TRP A 104 -20.44 1.42 -8.93
N PHE A 105 -20.39 1.34 -7.60
CA PHE A 105 -20.41 2.54 -6.76
C PHE A 105 -19.26 3.50 -7.07
N LEU A 106 -18.05 2.97 -7.20
CA LEU A 106 -16.89 3.78 -7.56
C LEU A 106 -17.03 4.36 -8.96
N THR A 107 -17.61 3.64 -9.94
CA THR A 107 -17.93 4.21 -11.25
C THR A 107 -18.88 5.39 -11.12
N GLU A 108 -20.02 5.21 -10.46
CA GLU A 108 -21.07 6.23 -10.33
C GLU A 108 -20.60 7.46 -9.57
N THR A 109 -19.69 7.26 -8.61
CA THR A 109 -19.15 8.36 -7.82
C THR A 109 -17.90 8.95 -8.46
N GLY A 110 -17.26 8.40 -9.48
CA GLY A 110 -15.97 8.92 -9.95
C GLY A 110 -14.82 8.58 -8.98
N GLY A 111 -14.87 7.38 -8.42
CA GLY A 111 -13.89 6.76 -7.53
C GLY A 111 -12.67 6.16 -8.22
N TYR A 112 -12.44 6.50 -9.49
CA TYR A 112 -11.28 6.06 -10.26
C TYR A 112 -10.52 7.23 -10.89
N THR A 113 -9.21 7.08 -11.01
CA THR A 113 -8.40 7.91 -11.92
C THR A 113 -8.71 7.56 -13.37
N GLU A 114 -8.22 8.38 -14.32
CA GLU A 114 -8.30 8.08 -15.75
C GLU A 114 -7.64 6.74 -16.12
N GLN A 115 -6.64 6.29 -15.36
CA GLN A 115 -5.94 5.01 -15.52
C GLN A 115 -6.61 3.84 -14.78
N GLY A 116 -7.82 4.04 -14.23
CA GLY A 116 -8.57 3.01 -13.52
C GLY A 116 -8.06 2.73 -12.10
N TRP A 117 -7.26 3.62 -11.50
CA TRP A 117 -6.81 3.43 -10.12
C TRP A 117 -7.86 3.91 -9.14
N LEU A 118 -8.19 3.07 -8.17
CA LEU A 118 -9.18 3.36 -7.14
C LEU A 118 -8.71 4.51 -6.22
N TYR A 119 -9.60 5.46 -5.94
CA TYR A 119 -9.43 6.44 -4.86
C TYR A 119 -9.97 5.86 -3.54
N TRP A 120 -9.08 5.60 -2.58
CA TRP A 120 -9.42 4.93 -1.31
C TRP A 120 -10.44 5.73 -0.49
N GLU A 121 -10.30 7.06 -0.49
CA GLU A 121 -11.23 7.97 0.16
C GLU A 121 -12.62 7.84 -0.43
N ARG A 122 -12.71 7.64 -1.75
CA ARG A 122 -13.98 7.50 -2.45
C ARG A 122 -14.65 6.18 -2.15
N ALA A 123 -13.88 5.10 -2.03
CA ALA A 123 -14.41 3.82 -1.57
C ALA A 123 -15.06 3.95 -0.19
N ALA A 124 -14.41 4.66 0.75
CA ALA A 124 -14.94 4.90 2.09
C ALA A 124 -16.31 5.60 2.13
N TRP A 125 -16.68 6.33 1.06
CA TRP A 125 -18.00 6.99 0.96
C TRP A 125 -19.17 6.00 0.88
N TRP A 126 -18.93 4.72 0.63
CA TRP A 126 -19.98 3.69 0.71
C TRP A 126 -20.58 3.59 2.11
N ALA A 127 -19.76 3.75 3.15
CA ALA A 127 -20.19 3.66 4.54
C ALA A 127 -19.42 4.66 5.43
N PRO A 128 -19.65 5.97 5.25
CA PRO A 128 -18.80 7.03 5.83
C PRO A 128 -18.85 7.08 7.36
N ASP A 129 -19.94 6.61 7.97
CA ASP A 129 -20.10 6.53 9.43
C ASP A 129 -19.37 5.33 10.05
N ARG A 130 -18.86 4.41 9.23
CA ARG A 130 -18.25 3.14 9.67
C ARG A 130 -16.82 2.95 9.17
N VAL A 131 -16.50 3.50 8.00
CA VAL A 131 -15.21 3.33 7.32
C VAL A 131 -14.68 4.69 6.91
N ARG A 132 -13.39 4.90 7.17
CA ARG A 132 -12.65 6.06 6.70
C ARG A 132 -11.31 5.65 6.14
N HIS A 133 -10.87 6.30 5.07
CA HIS A 133 -9.47 6.24 4.68
C HIS A 133 -8.64 7.02 5.72
N VAL A 134 -7.64 6.38 6.31
CA VAL A 134 -6.83 6.99 7.39
C VAL A 134 -5.50 7.50 6.86
N TYR A 135 -4.82 6.71 6.04
CA TYR A 135 -3.51 7.04 5.48
C TYR A 135 -3.17 6.17 4.27
N GLU A 136 -2.37 6.72 3.36
CA GLU A 136 -1.53 5.98 2.43
C GLU A 136 -0.09 6.43 2.67
N ASP A 137 0.77 5.53 3.16
CA ASP A 137 2.13 5.87 3.59
C ASP A 137 3.12 4.80 3.14
N LEU A 138 4.41 5.04 3.37
CA LEU A 138 5.46 4.08 3.16
C LEU A 138 5.24 2.83 4.00
N PRO A 139 5.70 1.66 3.50
CA PRO A 139 5.58 0.41 4.22
C PRO A 139 6.18 0.52 5.64
N SER A 140 5.38 0.24 6.67
CA SER A 140 5.80 0.28 8.08
C SER A 140 5.26 -0.92 8.86
N TYR A 141 6.14 -1.73 9.45
CA TYR A 141 5.74 -2.81 10.35
C TYR A 141 4.94 -2.27 11.55
N GLN A 142 5.33 -1.11 12.09
CA GLN A 142 4.63 -0.51 13.23
C GLN A 142 3.18 -0.16 12.87
N LEU A 143 2.93 0.35 11.66
CA LEU A 143 1.57 0.62 11.20
C LEU A 143 0.77 -0.67 11.02
N ILE A 144 1.38 -1.70 10.40
CA ILE A 144 0.73 -3.01 10.23
C ILE A 144 0.39 -3.62 11.59
N ASP A 145 1.38 -3.76 12.47
CA ASP A 145 1.25 -4.39 13.77
C ASP A 145 0.24 -3.64 14.65
N SER A 146 0.27 -2.31 14.66
CA SER A 146 -0.67 -1.54 15.50
C SER A 146 -2.10 -1.55 14.98
N ASN A 147 -2.32 -1.75 13.68
CA ASN A 147 -3.68 -1.92 13.14
C ASN A 147 -4.23 -3.32 13.41
N LEU A 148 -3.43 -4.35 13.19
CA LEU A 148 -3.83 -5.73 13.52
C LEU A 148 -4.18 -5.88 15.00
N ALA A 149 -3.37 -5.29 15.90
CA ALA A 149 -3.66 -5.28 17.34
C ALA A 149 -4.95 -4.53 17.72
N ARG A 150 -5.44 -3.62 16.87
CA ARG A 150 -6.71 -2.88 17.05
C ARG A 150 -7.89 -3.51 16.32
N GLY A 151 -7.70 -4.65 15.66
CA GLY A 151 -8.75 -5.29 14.88
C GLY A 151 -8.98 -4.71 13.49
N ASN A 152 -8.04 -3.89 12.97
CA ASN A 152 -8.12 -3.28 11.65
C ASN A 152 -7.29 -4.09 10.65
N PRO A 153 -7.90 -4.72 9.64
CA PRO A 153 -7.14 -5.31 8.53
C PRO A 153 -6.43 -4.22 7.72
N VAL A 154 -5.31 -4.58 7.11
CA VAL A 154 -4.45 -3.62 6.40
C VAL A 154 -4.35 -4.01 4.94
N ILE A 155 -4.74 -3.11 4.04
CA ILE A 155 -4.47 -3.26 2.61
C ILE A 155 -3.01 -2.88 2.36
N VAL A 156 -2.26 -3.76 1.71
CA VAL A 156 -0.87 -3.51 1.33
C VAL A 156 -0.67 -3.65 -0.16
N ARG A 157 0.23 -2.82 -0.69
CA ARG A 157 0.72 -2.91 -2.05
C ARG A 157 1.91 -3.85 -2.10
N VAL A 158 1.78 -4.95 -2.84
CA VAL A 158 2.89 -5.86 -3.17
C VAL A 158 3.30 -5.66 -4.62
N ARG A 159 4.56 -5.97 -4.92
CA ARG A 159 5.10 -5.89 -6.28
C ARG A 159 5.71 -7.22 -6.65
N TYR A 160 5.19 -7.83 -7.71
CA TYR A 160 5.76 -9.06 -8.24
C TYR A 160 7.12 -8.78 -8.89
N SER A 161 7.96 -9.81 -9.03
CA SER A 161 9.24 -9.72 -9.74
C SER A 161 9.07 -9.28 -11.20
N SER A 162 7.91 -9.56 -11.81
CA SER A 162 7.51 -9.06 -13.13
C SER A 162 7.28 -7.55 -13.19
N GLY A 163 7.27 -6.86 -12.05
CA GLY A 163 7.00 -5.43 -11.94
C GLY A 163 5.53 -5.08 -11.75
N ILE A 164 4.62 -6.05 -11.86
CA ILE A 164 3.17 -5.88 -11.67
C ILE A 164 2.88 -5.52 -10.21
N THR A 165 2.07 -4.47 -10.03
CA THR A 165 1.53 -4.06 -8.73
C THR A 165 0.28 -4.88 -8.41
N HIS A 166 0.17 -5.33 -7.16
CA HIS A 166 -1.00 -6.05 -6.67
C HIS A 166 -1.35 -5.59 -5.25
N PHE A 167 -2.63 -5.61 -4.91
CA PHE A 167 -3.11 -5.25 -3.58
C PHE A 167 -3.70 -6.46 -2.90
N VAL A 168 -3.35 -6.64 -1.62
CA VAL A 168 -3.82 -7.74 -0.78
C VAL A 168 -4.18 -7.20 0.60
N VAL A 169 -4.96 -7.96 1.35
CA VAL A 169 -5.30 -7.64 2.75
C VAL A 169 -4.47 -8.51 3.67
N ILE A 170 -3.73 -7.88 4.59
CA ILE A 170 -3.17 -8.56 5.75
C ILE A 170 -4.30 -8.74 6.76
N ALA A 171 -4.82 -9.96 6.84
CA ALA A 171 -5.88 -10.34 7.77
C ALA A 171 -5.35 -10.83 9.12
N GLY A 172 -4.04 -11.03 9.27
CA GLY A 172 -3.48 -11.60 10.48
C GLY A 172 -1.98 -11.75 10.43
N LYS A 173 -1.40 -12.14 11.58
CA LYS A 173 0.04 -12.32 11.77
C LYS A 173 0.33 -13.38 12.83
N GLN A 174 1.39 -14.16 12.62
CA GLN A 174 1.97 -15.07 13.61
C GLN A 174 3.50 -14.97 13.53
N GLY A 175 4.17 -14.76 14.66
CA GLY A 175 5.62 -14.53 14.68
C GLY A 175 6.02 -13.13 14.19
N PHE A 176 7.11 -13.06 13.43
CA PHE A 176 7.61 -11.83 12.77
C PHE A 176 7.07 -11.72 11.35
#